data_AF-A0A6V7IWN8-F1
#
_entry.id   AF-A0A6V7IWN8-F1
#
_cell.length_a   1.000
_cell.length_b   1.000
_cell.length_c   1.000
_cell.angle_alpha   90.00
_cell.angle_beta   90.00
_cell.angle_gamma   90.00
#
_symmetry.space_group_name_H-M   'P 1'
#
loop_
_entity.id
_entity.type
_entity.pdbx_description
1 polymer ?
#
loop_
_entity_poly.entity_id
_entity_poly.type
_entity_poly.pdbx_seq_one_letter_code
_entity_poly.pdbx_strand_id
1 'polypeptide(L)'
;NPPAPQNPCLPSPCGPNAECRDVGGIPSCSCAQNFIGSPPHCRPECTIHSDCPSNQACINSKCRDPCPGSCGLQALCNVVNHTPVCSCLEGYTGDPFSSCSPKPPP
;
A
#
# COMPACT_ATOMS: atom_id res chain seq x y z
N ASN A 1 -7.47 18.12 -44.46
CA ASN A 1 -6.91 18.03 -43.11
C ASN A 1 -6.65 16.56 -42.82
N PRO A 2 -5.42 16.11 -42.51
CA PRO A 2 -5.22 14.72 -42.08
C PRO A 2 -5.89 14.50 -40.70
N PRO A 3 -6.46 13.32 -40.43
CA PRO A 3 -7.00 13.02 -39.11
C PRO A 3 -5.90 13.11 -38.06
N ALA A 4 -6.21 13.72 -36.92
CA ALA A 4 -5.29 13.81 -35.78
C ALA A 4 -4.85 12.40 -35.34
N PRO A 5 -3.61 12.22 -34.86
CA PRO A 5 -3.17 10.93 -34.35
C PRO A 5 -4.12 10.48 -33.23
N GLN A 6 -4.82 9.37 -33.48
CA GLN A 6 -5.81 8.84 -32.56
C GLN A 6 -5.09 8.15 -31.41
N ASN A 7 -5.32 8.61 -30.17
CA ASN A 7 -4.70 8.02 -28.99
C ASN A 7 -5.15 6.55 -28.86
N PRO A 8 -4.23 5.56 -28.95
CA PRO A 8 -4.58 4.15 -28.92
C PRO A 8 -5.11 3.68 -27.56
N CYS A 9 -5.00 4.49 -26.52
CA CYS A 9 -5.52 4.23 -25.19
C CYS A 9 -6.95 4.75 -24.95
N LEU A 10 -7.62 5.30 -25.97
CA LEU A 10 -8.98 5.86 -25.83
C LEU A 10 -9.93 5.33 -26.92
N PRO A 11 -10.92 4.46 -26.57
CA PRO A 11 -11.16 3.88 -25.24
C PRO A 11 -10.07 2.88 -24.84
N SER A 12 -9.80 2.73 -23.54
CA SER A 12 -8.68 1.88 -23.07
C SER A 12 -8.90 0.40 -23.39
N PRO A 13 -7.95 -0.27 -24.08
CA PRO A 13 -8.04 -1.69 -24.38
C PRO A 13 -7.55 -2.59 -23.22
N CYS A 14 -6.97 -2.00 -22.16
CA CYS A 14 -6.16 -2.74 -21.16
C CYS A 14 -6.96 -3.44 -20.07
N GLY A 15 -8.28 -3.28 -20.02
CA GLY A 15 -9.13 -3.84 -18.96
C GLY A 15 -9.06 -3.07 -17.64
N PRO A 16 -9.85 -3.50 -16.63
CA PRO A 16 -9.91 -2.84 -15.33
C PRO A 16 -8.60 -2.99 -14.56
N ASN A 17 -8.28 -1.98 -13.74
CA ASN A 17 -7.07 -1.92 -12.91
C ASN A 17 -5.76 -2.03 -13.70
N ALA A 18 -5.78 -1.69 -14.99
CA ALA A 18 -4.60 -1.60 -15.85
C ALA A 18 -4.43 -0.17 -16.36
N GLU A 19 -3.18 0.28 -16.41
CA GLU A 19 -2.77 1.54 -17.01
C GLU A 19 -2.39 1.30 -18.47
N CYS A 20 -2.91 2.15 -19.35
CA CYS A 20 -2.55 2.17 -20.76
C CYS A 20 -1.53 3.29 -21.02
N ARG A 21 -0.44 2.96 -21.71
CA ARG A 21 0.56 3.91 -22.18
C ARG A 21 0.73 3.77 -23.69
N ASP A 22 0.67 4.89 -24.40
CA ASP A 22 1.02 4.92 -25.83
C ASP A 22 2.55 4.80 -26.00
N VAL A 23 2.98 3.74 -26.68
CA VAL A 23 4.38 3.49 -27.02
C VAL A 23 4.49 3.44 -28.54
N GLY A 24 4.72 4.60 -29.16
CA GLY A 24 4.94 4.71 -30.60
C GLY A 24 3.70 4.46 -31.46
N GLY A 25 2.51 4.81 -30.97
CA GLY A 25 1.22 4.59 -31.63
C GLY A 25 0.58 3.24 -31.29
N ILE A 26 1.17 2.48 -30.37
CA ILE A 26 0.69 1.16 -29.93
C ILE A 26 0.30 1.25 -28.45
N PRO A 27 -0.88 0.73 -28.04
CA PRO A 27 -1.26 0.70 -26.63
C PRO A 27 -0.43 -0.36 -25.90
N SER A 28 0.33 0.05 -24.90
CA SER A 28 1.03 -0.82 -23.97
C SER A 28 0.28 -0.86 -22.65
N CYS A 29 -0.06 -2.06 -22.18
CA CYS A 29 -0.85 -2.26 -20.98
C CYS A 29 0.03 -2.80 -19.85
N SER A 30 -0.12 -2.23 -18.66
CA SER A 30 0.48 -2.73 -17.42
C SER A 30 -0.54 -2.67 -16.29
N CYS A 31 -0.46 -3.57 -15.30
CA CYS A 31 -1.31 -3.42 -14.12
C CYS A 31 -1.01 -2.10 -13.41
N ALA A 32 -2.07 -1.41 -12.97
CA ALA A 32 -1.96 -0.18 -12.21
C ALA A 32 -1.20 -0.43 -10.90
N GLN A 33 -0.72 0.65 -10.28
CA GLN A 33 0.04 0.53 -9.04
C GLN A 33 -0.75 -0.27 -7.98
N ASN A 34 -0.09 -1.25 -7.36
CA ASN A 34 -0.64 -2.17 -6.34
C ASN A 34 -1.50 -3.33 -6.85
N PHE A 35 -1.70 -3.46 -8.16
CA PHE A 35 -2.33 -4.64 -8.76
C PHE A 35 -1.29 -5.60 -9.31
N ILE A 36 -1.60 -6.90 -9.24
CA ILE A 36 -0.75 -8.00 -9.69
C ILE A 36 -1.39 -8.74 -10.86
N GLY A 37 -0.57 -9.49 -11.58
CA GLY A 37 -0.98 -10.29 -12.74
C GLY A 37 -0.61 -9.63 -14.06
N SER A 38 -1.41 -9.88 -15.09
CA SER A 38 -1.19 -9.35 -16.43
C SER A 38 -2.51 -8.84 -17.02
N PRO A 39 -2.52 -7.66 -17.66
CA PRO A 39 -3.71 -7.14 -18.34
C PRO A 39 -4.27 -8.17 -19.35
N PRO A 40 -5.61 -8.27 -19.49
CA PRO A 40 -6.65 -7.47 -18.82
C PRO A 40 -7.05 -8.00 -17.43
N HIS A 41 -6.39 -9.04 -16.92
CA HIS A 41 -6.73 -9.73 -15.68
C HIS A 41 -5.89 -9.24 -14.49
N CYS A 42 -5.80 -7.91 -14.34
CA CYS A 42 -5.15 -7.31 -13.17
C CYS A 42 -6.05 -7.45 -11.95
N ARG A 43 -5.49 -8.00 -10.87
CA ARG A 43 -6.22 -8.27 -9.62
C ARG A 43 -5.45 -7.70 -8.42
N PRO A 44 -6.14 -7.36 -7.32
CA PRO A 44 -5.46 -6.95 -6.11
C PRO A 44 -4.63 -8.10 -5.53
N GLU A 45 -3.58 -7.79 -4.76
CA GLU A 45 -2.84 -8.80 -4.00
C GLU A 45 -3.70 -9.34 -2.85
N CYS A 46 -4.45 -8.45 -2.20
CA CYS A 46 -5.34 -8.75 -1.08
C CYS A 46 -6.64 -7.95 -1.18
N THR A 47 -7.70 -8.46 -0.57
CA THR A 47 -8.99 -7.77 -0.40
C THR A 47 -9.36 -7.59 1.06
N ILE A 48 -8.85 -8.46 1.93
CA ILE A 48 -9.03 -8.42 3.38
C ILE A 48 -7.69 -8.64 4.09
N HIS A 49 -7.58 -8.20 5.35
CA HIS A 49 -6.38 -8.35 6.15
C HIS A 49 -5.90 -9.80 6.23
N SER A 50 -6.83 -10.76 6.34
CA SER A 50 -6.54 -12.19 6.44
C SER A 50 -5.99 -12.83 5.15
N ASP A 51 -6.01 -12.11 4.02
CA ASP A 51 -5.30 -12.55 2.81
C ASP A 51 -3.78 -12.36 2.94
N CYS A 52 -3.35 -11.51 3.88
CA CYS A 52 -1.95 -11.20 4.13
C CYS A 52 -1.35 -12.07 5.23
N PRO A 53 0.00 -12.16 5.31
CA PRO A 53 0.69 -12.69 6.48
C PRO A 53 0.29 -11.94 7.77
N SER A 54 0.37 -12.59 8.93
CA SER A 54 -0.08 -12.04 10.22
C SER A 54 0.66 -10.77 10.66
N ASN A 55 1.85 -10.52 10.11
CA ASN A 55 2.68 -9.33 10.32
C ASN A 55 2.44 -8.21 9.29
N GLN A 56 1.44 -8.34 8.42
CA GLN A 56 1.09 -7.36 7.39
C GLN A 56 -0.42 -7.10 7.38
N ALA A 57 -0.85 -6.00 6.79
CA ALA A 57 -2.25 -5.62 6.65
C ALA A 57 -2.57 -5.37 5.17
N CYS A 58 -3.83 -5.58 4.79
CA CYS A 58 -4.27 -5.24 3.44
C CYS A 58 -4.52 -3.73 3.35
N ILE A 59 -3.58 -3.01 2.73
CA ILE A 59 -3.61 -1.55 2.61
C ILE A 59 -3.50 -1.19 1.14
N ASN A 60 -4.53 -0.53 0.60
CA ASN A 60 -4.62 -0.18 -0.83
C ASN A 60 -4.41 -1.39 -1.74
N SER A 61 -5.11 -2.49 -1.46
CA SER A 61 -5.09 -3.72 -2.27
C SER A 61 -3.75 -4.45 -2.29
N LYS A 62 -2.85 -4.11 -1.36
CA LYS A 62 -1.50 -4.66 -1.22
C LYS A 62 -1.21 -5.06 0.22
N CYS A 63 -0.52 -6.17 0.43
CA CYS A 63 -0.06 -6.55 1.76
C CYS A 63 1.13 -5.66 2.16
N ARG A 64 0.95 -4.86 3.22
CA ARG A 64 1.93 -3.87 3.69
C ARG A 64 2.05 -3.90 5.19
N ASP A 65 3.21 -3.49 5.70
CA ASP A 65 3.39 -3.26 7.13
C ASP A 65 2.52 -2.07 7.59
N PRO A 66 1.61 -2.24 8.57
CA PRO A 66 0.80 -1.15 9.12
C PRO A 66 1.56 -0.26 10.12
N CYS A 67 2.80 -0.58 10.51
CA CYS A 67 3.55 0.18 11.50
C CYS A 67 3.92 1.63 11.08
N PRO A 68 4.35 1.92 9.84
CA PRO A 68 4.74 3.26 9.45
C PRO A 68 3.61 4.28 9.66
N GLY A 69 3.83 5.23 10.58
CA GLY A 69 2.88 6.29 10.91
C GLY A 69 1.84 5.94 11.97
N SER A 70 1.86 4.72 12.53
CA SER A 70 0.87 4.26 13.52
C SER A 70 1.25 4.57 14.98
N CYS A 71 2.55 4.60 15.30
CA CYS A 71 3.03 4.81 16.67
C CYS A 71 3.71 6.18 16.84
N GLY A 72 3.66 6.68 18.08
CA GLY A 72 4.25 7.96 18.48
C GLY A 72 5.77 7.92 18.60
N LEU A 73 6.36 9.06 18.96
CA LEU A 73 7.81 9.17 19.16
C LEU A 73 8.28 8.31 20.34
N GLN A 74 9.45 7.68 20.20
CA GLN A 74 10.05 6.80 21.22
C GLN A 74 9.15 5.60 21.62
N ALA A 75 8.29 5.17 20.70
CA ALA A 75 7.50 3.95 20.80
C ALA A 75 8.02 2.87 19.83
N LEU A 76 7.96 1.63 20.27
CA LEU A 76 8.12 0.43 19.46
C LEU A 76 6.78 0.07 18.82
N CYS A 77 6.80 -0.23 17.53
CA CYS A 77 5.65 -0.80 16.82
C CYS A 77 5.86 -2.30 16.60
N ASN A 78 4.85 -3.10 16.94
CA ASN A 78 4.77 -4.51 16.60
C ASN A 78 3.44 -4.79 15.90
N VAL A 79 3.43 -5.66 14.88
CA VAL A 79 2.20 -6.05 14.20
C VAL A 79 1.66 -7.31 14.83
N VAL A 80 0.43 -7.24 15.35
CA VAL A 80 -0.28 -8.38 15.94
C VAL A 80 -1.60 -8.55 15.22
N ASN A 81 -1.79 -9.68 14.53
CA ASN A 81 -3.00 -9.97 13.74
C ASN A 81 -3.38 -8.80 12.82
N HIS A 82 -2.44 -8.40 11.95
CA HIS A 82 -2.61 -7.30 10.99
C HIS A 82 -2.80 -5.91 11.61
N THR A 83 -2.72 -5.78 12.94
CA THR A 83 -2.96 -4.52 13.67
C THR A 83 -1.65 -4.01 14.26
N PRO A 84 -1.32 -2.72 14.10
CA PRO A 84 -0.16 -2.14 14.76
C PRO A 84 -0.45 -1.98 16.25
N VAL A 85 0.44 -2.53 17.07
CA VAL A 85 0.43 -2.42 18.54
C VAL A 85 1.64 -1.60 18.95
N CYS A 86 1.39 -0.47 19.59
CA CYS A 86 2.41 0.46 20.03
C CYS A 86 2.71 0.28 21.52
N SER A 87 3.99 0.27 21.87
CA SER A 87 4.46 0.24 23.26
C SER A 87 5.67 1.16 23.42
N CYS A 88 5.78 1.89 24.53
CA CYS A 88 6.98 2.69 24.78
C CYS A 88 8.24 1.83 24.81
N LEU A 89 9.36 2.38 24.33
CA LEU A 89 10.66 1.72 24.42
C LEU A 89 11.02 1.40 25.89
N GLU A 90 11.93 0.46 26.08
CA GLU A 90 12.43 0.13 27.41
C GLU A 90 13.04 1.37 28.08
N GLY A 91 12.64 1.63 29.33
CA GLY A 91 13.02 2.85 30.06
C GLY A 91 12.17 4.10 29.73
N TYR A 92 11.17 4.02 28.85
CA TYR A 92 10.25 5.11 28.53
C TYR A 92 8.82 4.85 29.06
N THR A 93 8.03 5.91 29.21
CA THR A 93 6.62 5.89 29.65
C THR A 93 5.83 7.00 28.95
N GLY A 94 4.51 6.95 28.99
CA GLY A 94 3.63 7.91 28.32
C GLY A 94 2.59 7.23 27.43
N ASP A 95 2.12 7.95 26.41
CA ASP A 95 1.16 7.44 25.43
C ASP A 95 1.92 6.94 24.18
N PRO A 96 1.96 5.63 23.90
CA PRO A 96 2.71 5.08 22.78
C PRO A 96 2.15 5.45 21.40
N PHE A 97 0.93 5.99 21.31
CA PHE A 97 0.37 6.50 20.05
C PHE A 97 0.74 7.97 19.80
N SER A 98 1.08 8.72 20.84
CA SER A 98 1.42 10.14 20.75
C SER A 98 2.92 10.37 20.92
N SER A 99 3.44 10.09 22.11
CA SER A 99 4.86 10.19 22.45
C SER A 99 5.16 9.53 23.79
N CYS A 100 6.34 8.92 23.87
CA CYS A 100 6.92 8.42 25.11
C CYS A 100 8.09 9.30 25.56
N SER A 101 8.28 9.40 26.87
CA SER A 101 9.39 10.11 27.51
C SER A 101 10.15 9.20 28.48
N PRO A 102 11.42 9.50 28.81
CA PRO A 102 12.18 8.73 29.78
C PRO A 102 11.44 8.62 31.11
N LYS A 103 11.42 7.43 31.71
CA LYS A 103 10.82 7.20 33.03
C LYS A 103 11.51 8.09 34.07
N PRO A 104 10.76 8.67 35.02
CA PRO A 104 11.37 9.37 36.15
C PRO A 104 12.29 8.43 36.94
N PRO A 105 13.36 8.96 37.55
CA PRO A 105 14.12 8.21 38.54
C PRO A 105 13.20 7.76 39.69
N PRO A 106 13.49 6.58 40.28
CA PRO A 106 12.74 6.07 41.44
C PRO A 106 12.89 6.95 42.68
#